data_AF-A0A2M7ZRQ8-F1
#
_entry.id   AF-A0A2M7ZRQ8-F1
#
_cell.length_a   1.000
_cell.length_b   1.000
_cell.length_c   1.000
_cell.angle_alpha   90.00
_cell.angle_beta   90.00
_cell.angle_gamma   90.00
#
_symmetry.space_group_name_H-M   'P 1'
#
loop_
_entity.id
_entity.type
_entity.pdbx_description
1 polymer ?
#
loop_
_entity_poly.entity_id
_entity_poly.type
_entity_poly.pdbx_seq_one_letter_code
_entity_poly.pdbx_strand_id
1 'polypeptide(L)' 'MQIQKELKYVSSCSFCGKPTSYYISHQKLECNKLIVCCHKCKTEKDYCCSNECRKAPHKRKKFYD' A
#
# COMPACT_ATOMS: atom_id res chain seq x y z
N MET A 1 -4.08 35.69 -6.35
CA MET A 1 -3.12 34.74 -5.74
C MET A 1 -3.81 33.40 -5.59
N GLN A 2 -3.52 32.43 -6.45
CA GLN A 2 -3.98 31.06 -6.29
C GLN A 2 -3.12 30.39 -5.23
N ILE A 3 -3.72 30.07 -4.08
CA ILE A 3 -3.09 29.22 -3.07
C ILE A 3 -2.93 27.85 -3.73
N GLN A 4 -1.72 27.53 -4.19
CA GLN A 4 -1.37 26.19 -4.62
C GLN A 4 -1.48 25.30 -3.37
N LYS A 5 -2.66 24.71 -3.16
CA LYS A 5 -2.85 23.64 -2.18
C LYS A 5 -1.85 22.56 -2.57
N GLU A 6 -0.76 22.46 -1.82
CA GLU A 6 0.20 21.37 -1.96
C GLU A 6 -0.59 20.08 -2.06
N LEU A 7 -0.42 19.34 -3.18
CA LEU A 7 -1.03 18.03 -3.35
C LEU A 7 -0.39 17.09 -2.32
N LYS A 8 -0.89 17.12 -1.09
CA LYS A 8 -0.46 16.24 0.01
C LYS A 8 -0.67 14.76 -0.30
N TYR A 9 -1.53 14.48 -1.27
CA TYR A 9 -1.95 13.14 -1.65
C TYR A 9 -1.76 12.97 -3.15
N VAL A 10 -0.89 12.04 -3.52
CA VAL A 10 -0.58 11.72 -4.92
C VAL A 10 -1.64 10.76 -5.49
N SER A 11 -2.34 10.02 -4.63
CA SER A 11 -3.36 9.04 -5.04
C SER A 11 -4.33 8.68 -3.90
N SER A 12 -5.17 7.67 -4.08
CA SER A 12 -6.14 7.17 -3.10
C SER A 12 -5.80 5.73 -2.72
N CYS A 13 -5.97 5.39 -1.44
CA CYS A 13 -5.74 4.03 -0.94
C CYS A 13 -6.63 3.04 -1.68
N SER A 14 -6.02 2.00 -2.27
CA SER A 14 -6.76 0.99 -3.06
C SER A 14 -7.76 0.16 -2.26
N PHE A 15 -7.73 0.22 -0.92
CA PHE A 15 -8.63 -0.56 -0.06
C PHE A 15 -9.77 0.27 0.55
N CYS A 16 -9.46 1.46 1.07
CA CYS A 16 -10.46 2.29 1.77
C CYS A 16 -10.80 3.59 1.06
N GLY A 17 -10.18 3.87 -0.10
CA GLY A 17 -10.42 5.07 -0.90
C GLY A 17 -9.90 6.37 -0.29
N LYS A 18 -9.34 6.34 0.93
CA LYS A 18 -8.82 7.55 1.59
C LYS A 18 -7.61 8.10 0.83
N PRO A 19 -7.49 9.43 0.69
CA PRO A 19 -6.38 10.04 -0.02
C PRO A 19 -5.06 9.70 0.71
N THR A 20 -4.05 9.29 -0.06
CA THR A 20 -2.79 8.78 0.46
C THR A 20 -1.64 9.03 -0.50
N SER A 21 -0.45 9.20 0.04
CA SER A 21 0.81 9.36 -0.71
C SER A 21 1.78 8.21 -0.44
N TYR A 22 1.34 7.19 0.31
CA TYR A 22 2.16 6.06 0.69
C TYR A 22 2.14 4.97 -0.39
N TYR A 23 3.32 4.73 -0.95
CA TYR A 23 3.59 3.61 -1.84
C TYR A 23 4.29 2.52 -1.05
N ILE A 24 3.68 1.35 -1.00
CA ILE A 24 4.15 0.23 -0.19
C ILE A 24 4.48 -0.92 -1.13
N SER A 25 5.65 -1.52 -0.91
CA SER A 25 6.06 -2.71 -1.65
C SER A 25 5.26 -3.93 -1.17
N HIS A 26 4.70 -4.68 -2.12
CA HIS A 26 3.96 -5.89 -1.82
C HIS A 26 4.87 -6.99 -1.23
N GLN A 27 4.37 -7.71 -0.21
CA GLN A 27 5.16 -8.71 0.51
C GLN A 27 5.33 -10.04 -0.23
N LYS A 28 4.42 -10.40 -1.13
CA LYS A 28 4.53 -11.64 -1.90
C LYS A 28 5.60 -11.46 -2.99
N LEU A 29 6.67 -12.26 -2.92
CA LEU A 29 7.83 -12.15 -3.82
C LEU A 29 7.44 -12.20 -5.30
N GLU A 30 6.50 -13.09 -5.63
CA GLU A 30 6.00 -13.31 -6.99
C GLU A 30 5.14 -12.15 -7.52
N CYS A 31 4.51 -11.40 -6.62
CA CYS A 31 3.51 -10.41 -6.99
C CYS A 31 4.07 -9.00 -6.76
N ASN A 32 5.31 -8.75 -7.20
CA ASN A 32 6.15 -7.56 -6.99
C ASN A 32 5.52 -6.23 -7.48
N LYS A 33 4.31 -5.92 -7.01
CA LYS A 33 3.50 -4.75 -7.30
C LYS A 33 3.75 -3.70 -6.22
N LEU A 34 3.78 -2.44 -6.65
CA LEU A 34 3.65 -1.31 -5.74
C LEU A 34 2.17 -1.14 -5.39
N ILE A 35 1.86 -1.03 -4.10
CA ILE A 35 0.50 -0.82 -3.61
C ILE A 35 0.41 0.60 -3.07
N VAL A 36 -0.55 1.37 -3.58
CA VAL A 36 -0.91 2.67 -3.01
C VAL A 36 -1.90 2.41 -1.88
N CYS A 37 -1.44 2.52 -0.64
CA CYS A 37 -2.24 2.13 0.51
C CYS A 37 -1.88 2.96 1.75
N CYS A 38 -2.88 3.30 2.56
CA CYS A 38 -2.62 3.97 3.83
C CYS A 38 -2.02 2.99 4.87
N HIS A 39 -1.34 3.52 5.90
CA HIS A 39 -0.72 2.72 6.96
C HIS A 39 -1.68 1.77 7.68
N LYS A 40 -2.95 2.16 7.90
CA LYS A 40 -3.91 1.27 8.57
C LYS A 40 -4.20 0.03 7.72
N CYS A 41 -4.57 0.26 6.46
CA CYS A 41 -4.87 -0.83 5.54
C CYS A 41 -3.62 -1.68 5.22
N LYS A 42 -2.41 -1.10 5.23
CA LYS A 42 -1.17 -1.87 4.99
C LYS A 42 -0.95 -2.93 6.08
N THR A 43 -1.17 -2.55 7.33
CA THR A 43 -1.03 -3.48 8.48
C THR A 43 -2.18 -4.49 8.53
N GLU A 44 -3.43 -4.06 8.33
CA GLU A 44 -4.59 -4.98 8.30
C GLU A 44 -4.49 -6.02 7.18
N LYS A 45 -3.92 -5.62 6.03
CA LYS A 45 -3.71 -6.50 4.88
C LYS A 45 -2.37 -7.23 4.91
N ASP A 46 -1.57 -7.11 5.96
CA ASP A 46 -0.28 -7.80 6.08
C ASP A 46 0.63 -7.50 4.88
N TYR A 47 0.69 -6.21 4.48
CA TYR A 47 1.44 -5.72 3.32
C TYR A 47 1.10 -6.48 2.01
N CYS A 48 -0.11 -7.05 1.92
CA CYS A 48 -0.60 -7.79 0.75
C CYS A 48 -1.59 -6.98 -0.09
N CYS A 49 -1.51 -7.06 -1.42
CA CYS A 49 -2.42 -6.37 -2.34
C CYS A 49 -3.82 -7.00 -2.36
N SER A 50 -3.92 -8.26 -1.94
CA SER A 50 -5.15 -9.04 -1.99
C SER A 50 -5.13 -10.14 -0.94
N ASN A 51 -6.30 -10.62 -0.54
CA ASN A 51 -6.43 -11.69 0.45
C ASN A 51 -5.76 -13.01 -0.01
N GLU A 52 -5.73 -13.26 -1.32
CA GLU A 52 -5.02 -14.41 -1.90
C GLU A 52 -3.51 -14.34 -1.63
N CYS A 53 -2.91 -13.16 -1.79
CA CYS A 53 -1.50 -12.96 -1.51
C CYS A 53 -1.19 -13.07 -0.02
N ARG A 54 -2.14 -12.69 0.84
CA ARG A 54 -2.05 -12.90 2.29
C ARG A 54 -2.08 -14.38 2.69
N LYS A 55 -2.70 -15.26 1.90
CA LYS A 55 -2.73 -16.71 2.16
C LYS A 55 -1.59 -17.47 1.47
N ALA A 56 -0.81 -16.80 0.63
CA ALA A 56 0.26 -17.46 -0.11
C ALA A 56 1.42 -17.89 0.82
N PRO A 57 2.05 -19.06 0.56
CA PRO A 57 3.12 -19.60 1.40
C PRO A 57 4.45 -18.84 1.28
N HIS A 58 4.69 -18.13 0.19
CA HIS A 58 5.96 -17.44 -0.10
C HIS A 58 5.90 -15.94 0.17
N LYS A 59 5.84 -15.57 1.45
CA LYS A 59 5.95 -14.16 1.89
C LYS A 59 7.40 -13.80 2.23
N ARG A 60 7.81 -12.56 1.92
CA ARG A 60 9.07 -12.00 2.43
C ARG A 60 9.03 -11.98 3.97
N LYS A 61 10.08 -12.48 4.62
CA LYS A 61 10.20 -12.53 6.09
C LYS A 61 10.61 -11.19 6.73
N LYS A 62 11.04 -10.20 5.94
CA LYS A 62 11.51 -8.90 6.40
C LYS A 62 10.63 -7.78 5.84
N PHE A 63 10.27 -6.83 6.71
CA PHE A 63 9.60 -5.59 6.37
C PHE A 63 10.66 -4.50 6.23
N TYR A 64 10.63 -3.77 5.13
CA TYR A 64 11.41 -2.55 4.93
C TYR A 64 10.39 -1.42 4.78
N ASP A 65 10.42 -0.45 5.71
CA ASP A 65 9.58 0.75 5.69
C ASP A 65 10.21 1.83 4.81
#